data_AF-A0AA41QXB8-F1
#
_entry.id   AF-A0AA41QXB8-F1
#
_cell.length_a   1.000
_cell.length_b   1.000
_cell.length_c   1.000
_cell.angle_alpha   90.00
_cell.angle_beta   90.00
_cell.angle_gamma   90.00
#
_symmetry.space_group_name_H-M   'P 1'
#
loop_
_entity.id
_entity.type
_entity.pdbx_description
1 polymer ?
#
loop_
_entity_poly.entity_id
_entity_poly.type
_entity_poly.pdbx_seq_one_letter_code
_entity_poly.pdbx_strand_id
1 'polypeptide(L)'
;MSLVLVAATPTLAAARITADAPPPDPASASAAVAPGSGTASASGAAVGSAVGAAVGSGRYANLQRTPFRSRVTFVPVTLDRKGASRGLVEWQSPRQGLAGAVARLAFGATQSAAAQTDRIAEAVRIAEVARVAEAARVAEAARVAEVARVAEEARLAAAAAVAAEEARVAEAAQAAADAEAAASAAAQGAPSYTKYVWTSGWQAEIDSCQGAVDLSGNYGVAVIAEHWSCGGSHFPADGTIIALTGVRSGTYRVGPVVAILNANTERTDAIPRGYDLLYQTCINGSNATMSFTELTRVG
;
A
#
# COMPACT_ATOMS: atom_id res chain seq x y z
N MET A 1 19.58 39.12 -25.88
CA MET A 1 20.32 39.33 -24.62
C MET A 1 19.80 38.31 -23.62
N SER A 2 20.47 37.17 -23.54
CA SER A 2 20.07 36.03 -22.70
C SER A 2 20.81 36.12 -21.38
N LEU A 3 20.07 36.23 -20.27
CA LEU A 3 20.62 36.25 -18.93
C LEU A 3 20.53 34.82 -18.36
N VAL A 4 21.68 34.16 -18.22
CA VAL A 4 21.81 32.84 -17.59
C VAL A 4 22.01 33.07 -16.09
N LEU A 5 21.08 32.58 -15.27
CA LEU A 5 21.20 32.58 -13.81
C LEU A 5 21.72 31.20 -13.37
N VAL A 6 22.94 31.15 -12.84
CA VAL A 6 23.55 29.96 -12.24
C VAL A 6 23.20 29.94 -10.75
N ALA A 7 22.45 28.94 -10.30
CA ALA A 7 22.16 28.70 -8.89
C ALA A 7 22.98 27.50 -8.38
N ALA A 8 23.78 27.73 -7.35
CA ALA A 8 24.64 26.75 -6.70
C ALA A 8 23.83 25.83 -5.78
N THR A 9 24.11 24.52 -5.86
CA THR A 9 23.58 23.47 -4.98
C THR A 9 24.43 23.32 -3.72
N PRO A 10 23.85 23.25 -2.50
CA PRO A 10 24.59 22.80 -1.32
C PRO A 10 24.52 21.28 -1.16
N THR A 11 25.70 20.69 -0.98
CA THR A 11 25.95 19.26 -0.70
C THR A 11 25.53 18.92 0.72
N LEU A 12 24.57 17.99 0.89
CA LEU A 12 24.19 17.43 2.18
C LEU A 12 24.92 16.10 2.40
N ALA A 13 25.74 16.07 3.46
CA ALA A 13 26.48 14.90 3.93
C ALA A 13 25.54 13.86 4.53
N ALA A 14 25.59 12.63 4.02
CA ALA A 14 24.88 11.48 4.57
C ALA A 14 25.67 10.88 5.74
N ALA A 15 25.11 10.95 6.96
CA ALA A 15 25.59 10.21 8.12
C ALA A 15 25.17 8.74 8.00
N ARG A 16 26.16 7.84 7.93
CA ARG A 16 25.98 6.38 8.01
C ARG A 16 25.87 5.99 9.48
N ILE A 17 24.73 5.40 9.87
CA ILE A 17 24.57 4.69 11.14
C ILE A 17 24.84 3.21 10.87
N THR A 18 25.99 2.73 11.30
CA THR A 18 26.32 1.30 11.38
C THR A 18 25.92 0.79 12.77
N ALA A 19 24.82 0.04 12.85
CA ALA A 19 24.49 -0.74 14.04
C ALA A 19 24.97 -2.18 13.82
N ASP A 20 26.11 -2.45 14.45
CA ASP A 20 26.75 -3.76 14.55
C ASP A 20 25.99 -4.57 15.61
N ALA A 21 25.34 -5.67 15.23
CA ALA A 21 24.62 -6.56 16.12
C ALA A 21 25.40 -7.88 16.27
N PRO A 22 25.76 -8.29 17.50
CA PRO A 22 26.50 -9.54 17.70
C PRO A 22 25.59 -10.77 17.53
N PRO A 23 26.11 -11.91 17.05
CA PRO A 23 25.35 -13.13 16.84
C PRO A 23 25.03 -13.85 18.17
N PRO A 24 23.90 -14.57 18.28
CA PRO A 24 23.60 -15.41 19.43
C PRO A 24 24.37 -16.75 19.39
N ASP A 25 24.89 -17.16 20.53
CA ASP A 25 25.56 -18.46 20.73
C ASP A 25 24.59 -19.66 20.59
N PRO A 26 25.04 -20.80 20.03
CA PRO A 26 24.25 -22.02 19.89
C PRO A 26 24.59 -23.08 20.94
N ALA A 27 23.73 -23.25 21.94
CA ALA A 27 23.58 -24.48 22.75
C ALA A 27 22.22 -24.34 23.47
N SER A 28 21.26 -25.25 23.37
CA SER A 28 21.35 -26.71 23.42
C SER A 28 20.12 -27.33 22.77
N ALA A 29 20.37 -28.28 21.87
CA ALA A 29 19.40 -29.27 21.44
C ALA A 29 19.01 -30.19 22.60
N SER A 30 17.73 -30.58 22.70
CA SER A 30 17.34 -31.99 22.72
C SER A 30 15.82 -32.19 22.84
N ALA A 31 15.40 -33.27 22.18
CA ALA A 31 14.17 -34.06 22.35
C ALA A 31 12.90 -33.60 21.63
N ALA A 32 12.74 -34.19 20.45
CA ALA A 32 11.45 -34.49 19.83
C ALA A 32 10.68 -35.57 20.61
N VAL A 33 9.36 -35.39 20.79
CA VAL A 33 8.35 -36.47 20.87
C VAL A 33 7.04 -35.96 20.27
N ALA A 34 6.41 -36.81 19.45
CA ALA A 34 5.18 -36.61 18.69
C ALA A 34 3.90 -36.70 19.58
N PRO A 35 2.67 -36.51 19.02
CA PRO A 35 1.52 -35.98 19.75
C PRO A 35 0.66 -37.06 20.43
N GLY A 36 0.05 -36.67 21.55
CA GLY A 36 -0.98 -37.43 22.26
C GLY A 36 -2.27 -36.63 22.38
N SER A 37 -3.32 -37.18 21.80
CA SER A 37 -4.75 -36.84 21.95
C SER A 37 -5.21 -36.83 23.41
N GLY A 38 -6.10 -35.90 23.79
CA GLY A 38 -6.83 -36.01 25.06
C GLY A 38 -7.53 -34.75 25.56
N THR A 39 -8.79 -34.62 25.18
CA THR A 39 -9.91 -33.89 25.82
C THR A 39 -9.73 -33.36 27.26
N ALA A 40 -10.03 -32.08 27.48
CA ALA A 40 -10.78 -31.62 28.67
C ALA A 40 -11.34 -30.21 28.43
N SER A 41 -12.65 -30.14 28.20
CA SER A 41 -13.44 -28.91 28.18
C SER A 41 -13.87 -28.59 29.61
N ALA A 42 -13.51 -27.41 30.11
CA ALA A 42 -13.98 -26.87 31.38
C ALA A 42 -14.58 -25.47 31.16
N SER A 43 -15.91 -25.46 31.22
CA SER A 43 -16.78 -24.54 31.95
C SER A 43 -16.16 -23.26 32.55
N GLY A 44 -16.86 -22.13 32.34
CA GLY A 44 -17.16 -21.23 33.45
C GLY A 44 -16.60 -19.80 33.41
N ALA A 45 -17.31 -18.94 32.68
CA ALA A 45 -17.91 -17.67 33.14
C ALA A 45 -17.10 -16.55 33.84
N ALA A 46 -17.53 -15.33 33.46
CA ALA A 46 -17.56 -14.08 34.20
C ALA A 46 -16.39 -13.10 34.01
N VAL A 47 -16.57 -12.20 33.04
CA VAL A 47 -15.86 -10.93 32.89
C VAL A 47 -16.55 -9.90 33.79
N GLY A 48 -15.85 -9.41 34.82
CA GLY A 48 -16.30 -8.33 35.70
C GLY A 48 -15.60 -7.02 35.37
N SER A 49 -16.39 -6.01 34.98
CA SER A 49 -16.00 -4.61 34.84
C SER A 49 -15.46 -4.04 36.15
N ALA A 50 -14.31 -3.36 36.08
CA ALA A 50 -13.81 -2.51 37.16
C ALA A 50 -13.71 -1.06 36.66
N VAL A 51 -14.62 -0.21 37.15
CA VAL A 51 -14.48 1.25 37.14
C VAL A 51 -14.03 1.63 38.56
N GLY A 52 -12.83 2.18 38.69
CA GLY A 52 -12.28 2.64 39.96
C GLY A 52 -11.56 3.97 39.76
N ALA A 53 -12.21 5.05 40.17
CA ALA A 53 -11.61 6.36 40.32
C ALA A 53 -10.64 6.37 41.51
N ALA A 54 -9.45 6.95 41.33
CA ALA A 54 -8.51 7.25 42.39
C ALA A 54 -8.06 8.71 42.31
N VAL A 55 -8.33 9.43 43.39
CA VAL A 55 -7.85 10.78 43.73
C VAL A 55 -6.44 10.66 44.30
N GLY A 56 -5.54 11.61 44.02
CA GLY A 56 -4.39 11.83 44.91
C GLY A 56 -3.14 12.50 44.34
N SER A 57 -3.07 13.83 44.52
CA SER A 57 -1.90 14.60 44.98
C SER A 57 -0.57 14.62 44.19
N GLY A 58 -0.07 15.83 43.94
CA GLY A 58 1.39 16.07 43.86
C GLY A 58 1.80 17.25 42.98
N ARG A 59 2.33 18.31 43.61
CA ARG A 59 2.73 19.60 43.03
C ARG A 59 4.13 19.56 42.42
N TYR A 60 4.34 20.21 41.26
CA TYR A 60 5.51 21.04 40.89
C TYR A 60 5.05 21.90 39.67
N ALA A 61 4.64 23.16 39.85
CA ALA A 61 5.46 24.38 39.90
C ALA A 61 6.05 24.84 38.54
N ASN A 62 5.66 26.07 38.17
CA ASN A 62 6.31 27.04 37.28
C ASN A 62 6.26 26.87 35.76
N LEU A 63 5.30 27.53 35.12
CA LEU A 63 5.58 28.40 33.97
C LEU A 63 4.82 29.73 34.14
N GLN A 64 5.60 30.80 34.12
CA GLN A 64 5.25 32.17 34.43
C GLN A 64 4.24 32.73 33.41
N ARG A 65 3.02 33.01 33.85
CA ARG A 65 2.12 33.95 33.15
C ARG A 65 2.44 35.35 33.65
N THR A 66 3.09 36.15 32.83
CA THR A 66 3.22 37.59 33.03
C THR A 66 1.84 38.26 32.90
N PRO A 67 1.24 38.84 33.95
CA PRO A 67 0.14 39.76 33.74
C PRO A 67 0.73 41.09 33.28
N PHE A 68 0.47 41.44 32.02
CA PHE A 68 0.67 42.78 31.50
C PHE A 68 -0.22 43.75 32.29
N ARG A 69 0.32 44.29 33.39
CA ARG A 69 -0.28 45.39 34.15
C ARG A 69 -0.07 46.66 33.34
N SER A 70 -1.00 47.00 32.46
CA SER A 70 -1.14 48.38 31.99
C SER A 70 -1.61 49.23 33.17
N ARG A 71 -0.64 49.83 33.85
CA ARG A 71 -0.86 50.86 34.85
C ARG A 71 -1.33 52.10 34.09
N VAL A 72 -2.64 52.26 33.91
CA VAL A 72 -3.21 53.55 33.52
C VAL A 72 -3.05 54.46 34.74
N THR A 73 -1.96 55.22 34.78
CA THR A 73 -1.86 56.38 35.65
C THR A 73 -2.90 57.38 35.18
N PHE A 74 -4.05 57.40 35.86
CA PHE A 74 -4.93 58.54 35.84
C PHE A 74 -4.17 59.68 36.51
N VAL A 75 -3.54 60.55 35.72
CA VAL A 75 -3.10 61.84 36.22
C VAL A 75 -4.39 62.61 36.47
N PRO A 76 -4.77 62.93 37.72
CA PRO A 76 -5.80 63.93 37.91
C PRO A 76 -5.22 65.21 37.33
N VAL A 77 -5.70 65.65 36.17
CA VAL A 77 -5.57 67.04 35.79
C VAL A 77 -6.43 67.79 36.80
N THR A 78 -5.82 68.20 37.90
CA THR A 78 -6.34 69.31 38.69
C THR A 78 -6.26 70.51 37.76
N LEU A 79 -7.37 70.82 37.09
CA LEU A 79 -7.55 72.14 36.53
C LEU A 79 -7.49 73.11 37.71
N ASP A 80 -6.31 73.68 37.92
CA ASP A 80 -6.09 74.84 38.75
C ASP A 80 -6.93 75.98 38.17
N ARG A 81 -8.16 76.12 38.66
CA ARG A 81 -9.04 77.23 38.31
C ARG A 81 -8.85 78.34 39.32
N LYS A 82 -7.64 78.91 39.37
CA LYS A 82 -7.41 80.26 39.88
C LYS A 82 -6.95 81.16 38.74
N GLY A 83 -7.91 81.92 38.18
CA GLY A 83 -7.54 83.00 37.26
C GLY A 83 -8.59 83.47 36.26
N ALA A 84 -9.86 83.61 36.64
CA ALA A 84 -10.73 84.59 35.99
C ALA A 84 -11.67 85.18 37.04
N SER A 85 -11.19 86.25 37.63
CA SER A 85 -11.94 87.13 38.52
C SER A 85 -13.16 87.74 37.81
N ARG A 86 -14.20 88.01 38.62
CA ARG A 86 -15.34 88.90 38.34
C ARG A 86 -16.31 88.42 37.27
N GLY A 87 -17.21 87.54 37.72
CA GLY A 87 -18.46 87.23 37.05
C GLY A 87 -19.26 86.23 37.87
N LEU A 88 -19.44 86.48 39.17
CA LEU A 88 -20.57 85.89 39.89
C LEU A 88 -21.80 86.47 39.20
N VAL A 89 -22.32 85.77 38.19
CA VAL A 89 -23.75 85.85 37.91
C VAL A 89 -24.37 85.20 39.13
N GLU A 90 -24.56 86.03 40.16
CA GLU A 90 -25.50 85.77 41.24
C GLU A 90 -26.75 85.21 40.57
N TRP A 91 -27.06 83.94 40.82
CA TRP A 91 -28.33 83.36 40.44
C TRP A 91 -29.37 84.10 41.29
N GLN A 92 -29.78 85.28 40.83
CA GLN A 92 -30.96 85.92 41.35
C GLN A 92 -32.08 84.94 41.10
N SER A 93 -32.62 84.37 42.18
CA SER A 93 -33.87 83.64 42.16
C SER A 93 -34.82 84.39 41.23
N PRO A 94 -35.38 83.74 40.18
CA PRO A 94 -36.12 84.46 39.17
C PRO A 94 -37.19 85.30 39.87
N ARG A 95 -37.19 86.62 39.64
CA ARG A 95 -38.13 87.56 40.27
C ARG A 95 -39.53 86.94 40.28
N GLN A 96 -40.19 86.93 41.44
CA GLN A 96 -41.56 86.42 41.56
C GLN A 96 -42.45 87.21 40.60
N GLY A 97 -42.98 86.53 39.57
CA GLY A 97 -43.73 87.15 38.47
C GLY A 97 -43.61 86.38 37.15
N LEU A 98 -44.43 86.76 36.16
CA LEU A 98 -44.57 86.07 34.86
C LEU A 98 -43.23 85.86 34.13
N ALA A 99 -42.32 86.84 34.15
CA ALA A 99 -41.01 86.74 33.49
C ALA A 99 -40.13 85.61 34.06
N GLY A 100 -40.13 85.41 35.39
CA GLY A 100 -39.39 84.33 36.03
C GLY A 100 -39.98 82.94 35.77
N ALA A 101 -41.31 82.85 35.58
CA ALA A 101 -41.99 81.62 35.17
C ALA A 101 -41.66 81.24 33.72
N VAL A 102 -41.65 82.22 32.80
CA VAL A 102 -41.28 82.02 31.39
C VAL A 102 -39.83 81.51 31.27
N ALA A 103 -38.89 82.08 32.03
CA ALA A 103 -37.49 81.63 32.01
C ALA A 103 -37.31 80.17 32.48
N ARG A 104 -38.06 79.74 33.50
CA ARG A 104 -38.03 78.34 33.98
C ARG A 104 -38.63 77.36 32.98
N LEU A 105 -39.72 77.73 32.31
CA LEU A 105 -40.33 76.92 31.25
C LEU A 105 -39.38 76.78 30.05
N ALA A 106 -38.73 77.87 29.64
CA ALA A 106 -37.73 77.83 28.57
C ALA A 106 -36.53 76.94 28.93
N PHE A 107 -36.00 77.05 30.15
CA PHE A 107 -34.90 76.21 30.62
C PHE A 107 -35.31 74.73 30.74
N GLY A 108 -36.51 74.44 31.26
CA GLY A 108 -37.08 73.09 31.31
C GLY A 108 -37.27 72.48 29.91
N ALA A 109 -37.74 73.29 28.94
CA ALA A 109 -37.85 72.88 27.56
C ALA A 109 -36.47 72.55 26.96
N THR A 110 -35.45 73.37 27.20
CA THR A 110 -34.08 73.09 26.73
C THR A 110 -33.48 71.84 27.37
N GLN A 111 -33.71 71.60 28.66
CA GLN A 111 -33.25 70.37 29.33
C GLN A 111 -33.99 69.13 28.81
N SER A 112 -35.29 69.24 28.54
CA SER A 112 -36.07 68.14 27.96
C SER A 112 -35.62 67.79 26.53
N ALA A 113 -35.26 68.80 25.74
CA ALA A 113 -34.70 68.63 24.41
C ALA A 113 -33.31 67.96 24.48
N ALA A 114 -32.44 68.39 25.41
CA ALA A 114 -31.13 67.78 25.63
C ALA A 114 -31.24 66.31 26.06
N ALA A 115 -32.15 65.99 26.99
CA ALA A 115 -32.42 64.61 27.40
C ALA A 115 -33.03 63.75 26.27
N GLN A 116 -33.72 64.36 25.31
CA GLN A 116 -34.21 63.67 24.12
C GLN A 116 -33.08 63.43 23.10
N THR A 117 -32.20 64.40 22.88
CA THR A 117 -31.04 64.23 22.00
C THR A 117 -30.08 63.18 22.53
N ASP A 118 -29.87 63.11 23.85
CA ASP A 118 -29.02 62.08 24.47
C ASP A 118 -29.62 60.68 24.32
N ARG A 119 -30.94 60.53 24.48
CA ARG A 119 -31.65 59.26 24.23
C ARG A 119 -31.56 58.83 22.77
N ILE A 120 -31.67 59.76 21.82
CA ILE A 120 -31.52 59.46 20.39
C ILE A 120 -30.07 59.05 20.09
N ALA A 121 -29.08 59.77 20.64
CA ALA A 121 -27.66 59.44 20.47
C ALA A 121 -27.30 58.07 21.07
N GLU A 122 -27.88 57.72 22.21
CA GLU A 122 -27.75 56.38 22.81
C GLU A 122 -28.40 55.31 21.93
N ALA A 123 -29.63 55.55 21.44
CA ALA A 123 -30.33 54.62 20.56
C ALA A 123 -29.54 54.36 19.26
N VAL A 124 -28.90 55.39 18.69
CA VAL A 124 -28.00 55.25 17.53
C VAL A 124 -26.77 54.42 17.88
N ARG A 125 -26.14 54.64 19.05
CA ARG A 125 -25.00 53.82 19.50
C ARG A 125 -25.38 52.35 19.70
N ILE A 126 -26.53 52.07 20.29
CA ILE A 126 -27.04 50.70 20.46
C ILE A 126 -27.32 50.03 19.10
N ALA A 127 -27.93 50.75 18.16
CA ALA A 127 -28.20 50.25 16.82
C ALA A 127 -26.90 49.90 16.06
N GLU A 128 -25.86 50.71 16.20
CA GLU A 128 -24.55 50.44 15.59
C GLU A 128 -23.88 49.23 16.23
N VAL A 129 -23.89 49.12 17.56
CA VAL A 129 -23.38 47.93 18.27
C VAL A 129 -24.12 46.67 17.81
N ALA A 130 -25.44 46.73 17.62
CA ALA A 130 -26.22 45.61 17.11
C ALA A 130 -25.83 45.23 15.66
N ARG A 131 -25.58 46.22 14.78
CA ARG A 131 -25.09 45.97 13.42
C ARG A 131 -23.72 45.32 13.40
N VAL A 132 -22.79 45.79 14.23
CA VAL A 132 -21.44 45.20 14.34
C VAL A 132 -21.51 43.77 14.89
N ALA A 133 -22.37 43.51 15.88
CA ALA A 133 -22.58 42.17 16.41
C ALA A 133 -23.16 41.20 15.37
N GLU A 134 -24.11 41.65 14.54
CA GLU A 134 -24.62 40.84 13.42
C GLU A 134 -23.53 40.59 12.37
N ALA A 135 -22.78 41.62 11.98
CA ALA A 135 -21.67 41.48 11.04
C ALA A 135 -20.61 40.48 11.54
N ALA A 136 -20.31 40.50 12.85
CA ALA A 136 -19.41 39.53 13.47
C ALA A 136 -19.97 38.09 13.42
N ARG A 137 -21.28 37.90 13.66
CA ARG A 137 -21.93 36.59 13.54
C ARG A 137 -21.91 36.05 12.11
N VAL A 138 -22.17 36.90 11.12
CA VAL A 138 -22.10 36.50 9.70
C VAL A 138 -20.66 36.15 9.30
N ALA A 139 -19.67 36.92 9.74
CA ALA A 139 -18.26 36.63 9.47
C ALA A 139 -17.82 35.28 10.07
N GLU A 140 -18.28 34.97 11.28
CA GLU A 140 -18.00 33.67 11.91
C GLU A 140 -18.70 32.52 11.18
N ALA A 141 -19.98 32.69 10.81
CA ALA A 141 -20.70 31.71 10.01
C ALA A 141 -19.98 31.42 8.67
N ALA A 142 -19.46 32.45 8.01
CA ALA A 142 -18.67 32.30 6.79
C ALA A 142 -17.36 31.51 7.02
N ARG A 143 -16.66 31.76 8.14
CA ARG A 143 -15.46 30.99 8.51
C ARG A 143 -15.77 29.53 8.77
N VAL A 144 -16.84 29.23 9.51
CA VAL A 144 -17.27 27.84 9.77
C VAL A 144 -17.63 27.13 8.47
N ALA A 145 -18.33 27.81 7.56
CA ALA A 145 -18.67 27.25 6.25
C ALA A 145 -17.41 26.91 5.41
N GLU A 146 -16.40 27.79 5.42
CA GLU A 146 -15.14 27.52 4.72
C GLU A 146 -14.36 26.37 5.34
N VAL A 147 -14.29 26.29 6.68
CA VAL A 147 -13.68 25.16 7.37
C VAL A 147 -14.38 23.85 7.03
N ALA A 148 -15.72 23.84 6.96
CA ALA A 148 -16.48 22.67 6.54
C ALA A 148 -16.18 22.28 5.08
N ARG A 149 -16.07 23.26 4.17
CA ARG A 149 -15.72 23.02 2.76
C ARG A 149 -14.33 22.40 2.62
N VAL A 150 -13.33 22.95 3.31
CA VAL A 150 -11.95 22.43 3.30
C VAL A 150 -11.88 21.03 3.93
N ALA A 151 -12.63 20.78 4.99
CA ALA A 151 -12.70 19.45 5.59
C ALA A 151 -13.28 18.41 4.62
N GLU A 152 -14.33 18.76 3.88
CA GLU A 152 -14.91 17.86 2.88
C GLU A 152 -13.96 17.62 1.70
N GLU A 153 -13.30 18.66 1.20
CA GLU A 153 -12.27 18.54 0.17
C GLU A 153 -11.13 17.59 0.60
N ALA A 154 -10.69 17.70 1.86
CA ALA A 154 -9.69 16.80 2.43
C ALA A 154 -10.20 15.34 2.54
N ARG A 155 -11.49 15.12 2.86
CA ARG A 155 -12.08 13.76 2.88
C ARG A 155 -12.15 13.15 1.49
N LEU A 156 -12.54 13.93 0.48
CA LEU A 156 -12.59 13.47 -0.91
C LEU A 156 -11.18 13.14 -1.44
N ALA A 157 -10.18 13.97 -1.13
CA ALA A 157 -8.80 13.69 -1.49
C ALA A 157 -8.26 12.41 -0.81
N ALA A 158 -8.58 12.21 0.47
CA ALA A 158 -8.22 10.98 1.18
C ALA A 158 -8.91 9.74 0.58
N ALA A 159 -10.20 9.84 0.24
CA ALA A 159 -10.93 8.75 -0.40
C ALA A 159 -10.34 8.40 -1.78
N ALA A 160 -9.97 9.40 -2.58
CA ALA A 160 -9.31 9.19 -3.87
C ALA A 160 -7.93 8.53 -3.71
N ALA A 161 -7.16 8.90 -2.69
CA ALA A 161 -5.87 8.27 -2.40
C ALA A 161 -6.02 6.79 -2.00
N VAL A 162 -7.02 6.45 -1.19
CA VAL A 162 -7.32 5.05 -0.82
C VAL A 162 -7.75 4.25 -2.05
N ALA A 163 -8.64 4.77 -2.89
CA ALA A 163 -9.08 4.09 -4.11
C ALA A 163 -7.92 3.85 -5.09
N ALA A 164 -6.99 4.81 -5.22
CA ALA A 164 -5.79 4.64 -6.02
C ALA A 164 -4.87 3.55 -5.47
N GLU A 165 -4.74 3.44 -4.14
CA GLU A 165 -3.97 2.38 -3.52
C GLU A 165 -4.62 1.01 -3.70
N GLU A 166 -5.94 0.90 -3.52
CA GLU A 166 -6.67 -0.34 -3.77
C GLU A 166 -6.52 -0.81 -5.23
N ALA A 167 -6.56 0.11 -6.19
CA ALA A 167 -6.30 -0.20 -7.60
C ALA A 167 -4.87 -0.74 -7.82
N ARG A 168 -3.85 -0.09 -7.23
CA ARG A 168 -2.45 -0.59 -7.31
C ARG A 168 -2.28 -1.97 -6.69
N VAL A 169 -2.93 -2.22 -5.55
CA VAL A 169 -2.90 -3.55 -4.90
C VAL A 169 -3.59 -4.60 -5.77
N ALA A 170 -4.72 -4.28 -6.39
CA ALA A 170 -5.42 -5.19 -7.30
C ALA A 170 -4.59 -5.51 -8.55
N GLU A 171 -3.96 -4.51 -9.16
CA GLU A 171 -3.03 -4.70 -10.29
C GLU A 171 -1.83 -5.56 -9.89
N ALA A 172 -1.24 -5.32 -8.71
CA ALA A 172 -0.14 -6.12 -8.20
C ALA A 172 -0.56 -7.58 -7.95
N ALA A 173 -1.77 -7.81 -7.43
CA ALA A 173 -2.30 -9.16 -7.23
C ALA A 173 -2.53 -9.88 -8.57
N GLN A 174 -3.05 -9.19 -9.58
CA GLN A 174 -3.19 -9.76 -10.91
C GLN A 174 -1.83 -10.11 -11.53
N ALA A 175 -0.85 -9.20 -11.44
CA ALA A 175 0.50 -9.45 -11.93
C ALA A 175 1.16 -10.63 -11.22
N ALA A 176 0.93 -10.79 -9.91
CA ALA A 176 1.41 -11.95 -9.16
C ALA A 176 0.73 -13.25 -9.62
N ALA A 177 -0.59 -13.23 -9.85
CA ALA A 177 -1.32 -14.38 -10.36
C ALA A 177 -0.87 -14.78 -11.77
N ASP A 178 -0.65 -13.80 -12.65
CA ASP A 178 -0.13 -14.03 -14.01
C ASP A 178 1.29 -14.62 -13.96
N ALA A 179 2.14 -14.12 -13.06
CA ALA A 179 3.48 -14.67 -12.85
C ALA A 179 3.45 -16.11 -12.32
N GLU A 180 2.54 -16.43 -11.39
CA GLU A 180 2.35 -17.78 -10.87
C GLU A 180 1.82 -18.73 -11.96
N ALA A 181 0.87 -18.27 -12.78
CA ALA A 181 0.37 -19.04 -13.92
C ALA A 181 1.48 -19.31 -14.95
N ALA A 182 2.31 -18.31 -15.25
CA ALA A 182 3.46 -18.46 -16.14
C ALA A 182 4.52 -19.44 -15.56
N ALA A 183 4.81 -19.34 -14.26
CA ALA A 183 5.72 -20.26 -13.58
C ALA A 183 5.18 -21.70 -13.58
N SER A 184 3.88 -21.89 -13.32
CA SER A 184 3.23 -23.19 -13.38
C SER A 184 3.25 -23.78 -14.79
N ALA A 185 2.96 -22.99 -15.82
CA ALA A 185 3.06 -23.42 -17.21
C ALA A 185 4.50 -23.83 -17.59
N ALA A 186 5.50 -23.06 -17.15
CA ALA A 186 6.91 -23.40 -17.36
C ALA A 186 7.30 -24.71 -16.64
N ALA A 187 6.82 -24.92 -15.40
CA ALA A 187 7.05 -26.15 -14.65
C ALA A 187 6.39 -27.37 -15.32
N GLN A 188 5.18 -27.22 -15.87
CA GLN A 188 4.50 -28.28 -16.62
C GLN A 188 5.22 -28.63 -17.94
N GLY A 189 5.94 -27.67 -18.53
CA GLY A 189 6.79 -27.89 -19.70
C GLY A 189 8.18 -28.44 -19.38
N ALA A 190 8.56 -28.58 -18.11
CA ALA A 190 9.87 -29.08 -17.73
C ALA A 190 9.95 -30.61 -17.91
N PRO A 191 11.11 -31.14 -18.35
CA PRO A 191 11.31 -32.57 -18.50
C PRO A 191 11.31 -33.27 -17.14
N SER A 192 10.48 -34.31 -17.00
CA SER A 192 10.41 -35.14 -15.79
C SER A 192 11.25 -36.41 -15.87
N TYR A 193 11.77 -36.72 -17.07
CA TYR A 193 12.62 -37.88 -17.33
C TYR A 193 13.78 -37.48 -18.24
N THR A 194 14.96 -38.06 -18.01
CA THR A 194 16.14 -37.82 -18.85
C THR A 194 16.61 -39.11 -19.48
N LYS A 195 16.82 -39.11 -20.79
CA LYS A 195 17.43 -40.21 -21.54
C LYS A 195 18.75 -39.77 -22.13
N TYR A 196 19.80 -40.52 -21.84
CA TYR A 196 21.11 -40.32 -22.45
C TYR A 196 21.21 -41.07 -23.77
N VAL A 197 21.51 -40.36 -24.85
CA VAL A 197 21.84 -40.88 -26.18
C VAL A 197 23.36 -40.85 -26.31
N TRP A 198 24.01 -41.98 -26.06
CA TRP A 198 25.45 -42.01 -25.78
C TRP A 198 26.31 -41.97 -27.05
N THR A 199 25.81 -42.50 -28.16
CA THR A 199 26.50 -42.49 -29.45
C THR A 199 25.50 -42.64 -30.62
N SER A 200 25.98 -42.41 -31.84
CA SER A 200 25.35 -42.89 -33.06
C SER A 200 25.98 -44.23 -33.45
N GLY A 201 25.18 -45.16 -33.95
CA GLY A 201 25.69 -46.49 -34.27
C GLY A 201 24.60 -47.48 -34.66
N TRP A 202 24.83 -48.75 -34.35
CA TRP A 202 23.95 -49.85 -34.70
C TRP A 202 23.94 -50.92 -33.60
N GLN A 203 23.69 -52.18 -33.97
CA GLN A 203 23.50 -53.28 -33.01
C GLN A 203 24.60 -53.41 -31.95
N ALA A 204 25.88 -53.31 -32.33
CA ALA A 204 26.98 -53.43 -31.38
C ALA A 204 26.93 -52.34 -30.29
N GLU A 205 26.57 -51.11 -30.67
CA GLU A 205 26.38 -50.01 -29.75
C GLU A 205 25.13 -50.21 -28.87
N ILE A 206 24.03 -50.71 -29.43
CA ILE A 206 22.80 -51.00 -28.66
C ILE A 206 23.07 -52.14 -27.65
N ASP A 207 23.83 -53.16 -28.03
CA ASP A 207 24.22 -54.30 -27.18
C ASP A 207 25.11 -53.86 -26.00
N SER A 208 25.83 -52.74 -26.13
CA SER A 208 26.68 -52.21 -25.06
C SER A 208 25.90 -51.64 -23.87
N CYS A 209 24.60 -51.34 -24.06
CA CYS A 209 23.69 -50.88 -23.01
C CYS A 209 24.18 -49.67 -22.19
N GLN A 210 24.91 -48.76 -22.82
CA GLN A 210 25.41 -47.51 -22.20
C GLN A 210 24.42 -46.34 -22.30
N GLY A 211 23.28 -46.55 -22.95
CA GLY A 211 22.24 -45.55 -23.21
C GLY A 211 21.54 -45.83 -24.53
N ALA A 212 20.69 -44.92 -24.96
CA ALA A 212 20.11 -44.98 -26.29
C ALA A 212 21.16 -44.71 -27.38
N VAL A 213 20.99 -45.31 -28.55
CA VAL A 213 21.85 -45.13 -29.71
C VAL A 213 21.07 -44.42 -30.80
N ASP A 214 21.66 -43.40 -31.42
CA ASP A 214 21.09 -42.80 -32.61
C ASP A 214 21.30 -43.70 -33.84
N LEU A 215 20.20 -44.23 -34.36
CA LEU A 215 20.15 -45.14 -35.50
C LEU A 215 19.83 -44.43 -36.82
N SER A 216 19.80 -43.10 -36.81
CA SER A 216 19.26 -42.34 -37.95
C SER A 216 20.03 -42.55 -39.24
N GLY A 217 21.36 -42.73 -39.15
CA GLY A 217 22.20 -43.03 -40.31
C GLY A 217 21.84 -44.35 -40.99
N ASN A 218 21.39 -45.35 -40.23
CA ASN A 218 21.08 -46.68 -40.73
C ASN A 218 19.64 -46.80 -41.25
N TYR A 219 18.68 -46.12 -40.61
CA TYR A 219 17.28 -46.14 -41.05
C TYR A 219 16.90 -45.06 -42.05
N GLY A 220 17.71 -44.00 -42.17
CA GLY A 220 17.37 -42.80 -42.93
C GLY A 220 16.17 -42.05 -42.34
N VAL A 221 15.81 -42.32 -41.09
CA VAL A 221 14.82 -41.59 -40.29
C VAL A 221 15.40 -41.29 -38.93
N ALA A 222 14.96 -40.18 -38.34
CA ALA A 222 15.22 -39.85 -36.97
C ALA A 222 14.75 -40.95 -36.00
N VAL A 223 15.65 -41.83 -35.56
CA VAL A 223 15.34 -42.91 -34.61
C VAL A 223 16.47 -43.03 -33.59
N ILE A 224 16.10 -43.09 -32.32
CA ILE A 224 16.98 -43.58 -31.25
C ILE A 224 16.46 -44.93 -30.76
N ALA A 225 17.36 -45.82 -30.33
CA ALA A 225 16.96 -47.15 -29.87
C ALA A 225 17.77 -47.65 -28.68
N GLU A 226 17.16 -48.56 -27.94
CA GLU A 226 17.82 -49.38 -26.93
C GLU A 226 17.08 -50.70 -26.70
N HIS A 227 17.77 -51.65 -26.10
CA HIS A 227 17.15 -52.87 -25.61
C HIS A 227 16.13 -52.60 -24.51
N TRP A 228 15.08 -53.42 -24.48
CA TRP A 228 14.06 -53.39 -23.44
C TRP A 228 14.66 -53.47 -22.04
N SER A 229 15.58 -54.41 -21.84
CA SER A 229 16.27 -54.64 -20.57
C SER A 229 17.24 -53.53 -20.17
N CYS A 230 17.72 -52.73 -21.13
CA CYS A 230 18.74 -51.70 -20.88
C CYS A 230 18.14 -50.33 -20.54
N GLY A 231 16.82 -50.18 -20.70
CA GLY A 231 16.09 -48.99 -20.29
C GLY A 231 14.74 -48.86 -20.99
N GLY A 232 14.48 -49.59 -22.08
CA GLY A 232 13.22 -49.51 -22.81
C GLY A 232 11.99 -49.96 -22.03
N SER A 233 12.15 -50.86 -21.07
CA SER A 233 11.08 -51.23 -20.14
C SER A 233 10.62 -50.10 -19.22
N HIS A 234 11.46 -49.07 -19.06
CA HIS A 234 11.21 -47.92 -18.18
C HIS A 234 11.02 -46.63 -18.98
N PHE A 235 10.87 -46.71 -20.31
CA PHE A 235 10.58 -45.53 -21.10
C PHE A 235 9.21 -44.95 -20.68
N PRO A 236 9.11 -43.64 -20.45
CA PRO A 236 7.90 -43.06 -19.89
C PRO A 236 6.70 -43.14 -20.84
N ALA A 237 5.50 -43.02 -20.27
CA ALA A 237 4.25 -43.08 -21.01
C ALA A 237 4.00 -41.81 -21.86
N ASP A 238 3.03 -41.93 -22.77
CA ASP A 238 2.48 -40.84 -23.59
C ASP A 238 2.12 -39.61 -22.72
N GLY A 239 2.37 -38.42 -23.27
CA GLY A 239 2.17 -37.12 -22.64
C GLY A 239 3.37 -36.62 -21.84
N THR A 240 4.33 -37.48 -21.48
CA THR A 240 5.49 -37.12 -20.64
C THR A 240 6.47 -36.22 -21.40
N ILE A 241 6.95 -35.16 -20.75
CA ILE A 241 8.07 -34.37 -21.27
C ILE A 241 9.39 -34.99 -20.82
N ILE A 242 10.28 -35.25 -21.77
CA ILE A 242 11.59 -35.85 -21.55
C ILE A 242 12.70 -34.94 -22.07
N ALA A 243 13.86 -35.04 -21.43
CA ALA A 243 15.11 -34.48 -21.94
C ALA A 243 15.95 -35.59 -22.56
N LEU A 244 16.32 -35.43 -23.83
CA LEU A 244 17.40 -36.19 -24.43
C LEU A 244 18.72 -35.45 -24.21
N THR A 245 19.77 -36.18 -23.86
CA THR A 245 21.13 -35.66 -23.67
C THR A 245 22.15 -36.50 -24.45
N GLY A 246 23.37 -36.00 -24.63
CA GLY A 246 24.43 -36.70 -25.38
C GLY A 246 24.47 -36.33 -26.86
N VAL A 247 24.74 -37.28 -27.75
CA VAL A 247 24.93 -37.00 -29.19
C VAL A 247 23.64 -36.50 -29.87
N ARG A 248 22.49 -36.80 -29.26
CA ARG A 248 21.21 -36.25 -29.65
C ARG A 248 20.53 -35.66 -28.43
N SER A 249 20.34 -34.34 -28.45
CA SER A 249 19.79 -33.61 -27.33
C SER A 249 18.57 -32.76 -27.68
N GLY A 250 17.74 -32.52 -26.69
CA GLY A 250 16.56 -31.66 -26.80
C GLY A 250 15.46 -32.08 -25.83
N THR A 251 14.43 -31.24 -25.73
CA THR A 251 13.23 -31.56 -24.96
C THR A 251 12.17 -32.08 -25.91
N TYR A 252 11.53 -33.20 -25.53
CA TYR A 252 10.55 -33.88 -26.35
C TYR A 252 9.32 -34.25 -25.52
N ARG A 253 8.14 -34.23 -26.14
CA ARG A 253 6.93 -34.86 -25.61
C ARG A 253 6.86 -36.27 -26.17
N VAL A 254 6.69 -37.24 -25.29
CA VAL A 254 6.39 -38.62 -25.67
C VAL A 254 4.96 -38.66 -26.19
N GLY A 255 4.79 -39.16 -27.41
CA GLY A 255 3.50 -39.45 -28.02
C GLY A 255 3.14 -40.94 -27.89
N PRO A 256 2.13 -41.40 -28.64
CA PRO A 256 1.74 -42.80 -28.67
C PRO A 256 2.78 -43.67 -29.39
N VAL A 257 2.63 -44.99 -29.27
CA VAL A 257 3.32 -45.95 -30.14
C VAL A 257 2.66 -45.89 -31.53
N VAL A 258 3.43 -45.47 -32.53
CA VAL A 258 2.95 -45.23 -33.89
C VAL A 258 3.12 -46.44 -34.81
N ALA A 259 3.97 -47.40 -34.44
CA ALA A 259 4.09 -48.69 -35.10
C ALA A 259 4.64 -49.76 -34.16
N ILE A 260 4.23 -51.00 -34.40
CA ILE A 260 4.86 -52.20 -33.85
C ILE A 260 5.24 -53.08 -35.02
N LEU A 261 6.53 -53.29 -35.19
CA LEU A 261 7.11 -54.03 -36.31
C LEU A 261 7.79 -55.32 -35.82
N ASN A 262 8.00 -56.25 -36.74
CA ASN A 262 8.79 -57.46 -36.55
C ASN A 262 10.17 -57.27 -37.19
N ALA A 263 11.20 -57.15 -36.35
CA ALA A 263 12.59 -56.92 -36.74
C ALA A 263 13.18 -58.03 -37.63
N ASN A 264 12.60 -59.24 -37.62
CA ASN A 264 13.08 -60.34 -38.45
C ASN A 264 12.49 -60.33 -39.86
N THR A 265 11.33 -59.72 -40.07
CA THR A 265 10.57 -59.85 -41.32
C THR A 265 10.30 -58.53 -42.02
N GLU A 266 10.21 -57.43 -41.27
CA GLU A 266 9.95 -56.10 -41.83
C GLU A 266 11.25 -55.34 -42.07
N ARG A 267 11.21 -54.47 -43.08
CA ARG A 267 12.36 -53.74 -43.57
C ARG A 267 12.28 -52.27 -43.14
N THR A 268 13.35 -51.53 -43.35
CA THR A 268 13.51 -50.14 -42.86
C THR A 268 12.57 -49.14 -43.53
N ASP A 269 11.99 -49.49 -44.67
CA ASP A 269 10.94 -48.74 -45.36
C ASP A 269 9.58 -48.83 -44.64
N ALA A 270 9.35 -49.85 -43.82
CA ALA A 270 8.14 -49.96 -42.97
C ALA A 270 8.16 -49.00 -41.77
N ILE A 271 9.32 -48.41 -41.44
CA ILE A 271 9.43 -47.48 -40.30
C ILE A 271 8.69 -46.18 -40.62
N PRO A 272 7.75 -45.72 -39.75
CA PRO A 272 6.99 -44.50 -39.97
C PRO A 272 7.87 -43.28 -40.19
N ARG A 273 7.42 -42.39 -41.08
CA ARG A 273 8.13 -41.16 -41.47
C ARG A 273 7.31 -39.93 -41.02
N GLY A 274 7.95 -38.76 -40.97
CA GLY A 274 7.28 -37.49 -40.67
C GLY A 274 7.22 -37.09 -39.19
N TYR A 275 7.88 -37.84 -38.31
CA TYR A 275 8.04 -37.51 -36.89
C TYR A 275 9.38 -36.83 -36.63
N ASP A 276 9.45 -35.95 -35.62
CA ASP A 276 10.70 -35.27 -35.24
C ASP A 276 11.76 -36.27 -34.79
N LEU A 277 11.33 -37.31 -34.06
CA LEU A 277 12.13 -38.42 -33.61
C LEU A 277 11.23 -39.60 -33.24
N LEU A 278 11.72 -40.81 -33.47
CA LEU A 278 11.13 -42.04 -32.96
C LEU A 278 12.04 -42.67 -31.91
N TYR A 279 11.44 -43.23 -30.88
CA TYR A 279 12.10 -44.07 -29.91
C TYR A 279 11.74 -45.54 -30.15
N GLN A 280 12.75 -46.37 -30.39
CA GLN A 280 12.58 -47.78 -30.68
C GLN A 280 13.01 -48.65 -29.50
N THR A 281 12.18 -49.64 -29.16
CA THR A 281 12.59 -50.76 -28.31
C THR A 281 11.80 -52.03 -28.67
N CYS A 282 12.30 -53.21 -28.31
CA CYS A 282 11.61 -54.48 -28.52
C CYS A 282 10.81 -54.85 -27.27
N ILE A 283 9.49 -54.69 -27.28
CA ILE A 283 8.65 -54.96 -26.10
C ILE A 283 8.93 -56.37 -25.57
N ASN A 284 9.18 -56.49 -24.26
CA ASN A 284 9.57 -57.74 -23.60
C ASN A 284 10.80 -58.45 -24.21
N GLY A 285 11.67 -57.71 -24.90
CA GLY A 285 12.84 -58.25 -25.59
C GLY A 285 12.52 -59.07 -26.85
N SER A 286 11.30 -58.98 -27.38
CA SER A 286 10.87 -59.78 -28.53
C SER A 286 11.10 -59.06 -29.86
N ASN A 287 11.80 -59.71 -30.79
CA ASN A 287 11.99 -59.22 -32.15
C ASN A 287 10.68 -59.08 -32.93
N ALA A 288 9.59 -59.74 -32.52
CA ALA A 288 8.30 -59.64 -33.17
C ALA A 288 7.52 -58.38 -32.77
N THR A 289 7.97 -57.65 -31.74
CA THR A 289 7.26 -56.51 -31.15
C THR A 289 8.20 -55.32 -30.95
N MET A 290 8.89 -54.95 -32.03
CA MET A 290 9.72 -53.74 -32.10
C MET A 290 8.82 -52.51 -32.21
N SER A 291 8.59 -51.84 -31.09
CA SER A 291 7.74 -50.65 -31.02
C SER A 291 8.50 -49.39 -31.40
N PHE A 292 7.82 -48.47 -32.09
CA PHE A 292 8.28 -47.11 -32.37
C PHE A 292 7.33 -46.12 -31.69
N THR A 293 7.83 -45.43 -30.68
CA THR A 293 7.12 -44.37 -29.96
C THR A 293 7.48 -43.02 -30.55
N GLU A 294 6.48 -42.18 -30.82
CA GLU A 294 6.70 -40.82 -31.30
C GLU A 294 7.34 -39.95 -30.20
N LEU A 295 8.30 -39.11 -30.60
CA LEU A 295 8.83 -38.02 -29.80
C LEU A 295 8.68 -36.71 -30.58
N THR A 296 7.79 -35.83 -30.13
CA THR A 296 7.58 -34.50 -30.70
C THR A 296 8.47 -33.48 -29.99
N ARG A 297 9.20 -32.64 -30.72
CA ARG A 297 10.09 -31.63 -30.12
C ARG A 297 9.25 -30.56 -29.40
N VAL A 298 9.70 -30.14 -28.21
CA VAL A 298 9.08 -29.07 -27.42
C VAL A 298 10.11 -27.96 -27.20
N GLY A 299 9.81 -26.77 -27.74
CA GLY A 299 10.74 -25.61 -27.78
C GLY A 299 11.65 -25.63 -28.99
#